data_AF-T1BII8-F1
#
_entry.id   AF-T1BII8-F1
#
_cell.length_a   1.000
_cell.length_b   1.000
_cell.length_c   1.000
_cell.angle_alpha   90.00
_cell.angle_beta   90.00
_cell.angle_gamma   90.00
#
_symmetry.space_group_name_H-M   'P 1'
#
loop_
_entity.id
_entity.type
_entity.pdbx_description
1 polymer ?
#
loop_
_entity_poly.entity_id
_entity_poly.type
_entity_poly.pdbx_seq_one_letter_code
_entity_poly.pdbx_strand_id
1 'polypeptide(L)'
;WSEERLRNCRTLLRRNHPGEIQAALGELSRVGDLIDSVRSAETLLALEGAAAKTYFAHFGGLLKGEDEGGTVRFDFAARNRRPPADPVNALLSFLYAILSKDATVTLQSVGFDPMLGFLHRPRYGRPSLALDLMEEFRPLVVDSAVLSLINNREVVSSDFVRRGGAVALT
;
A
#
# COMPACT_ATOMS: atom_id res chain seq x y z
N TRP A 1 1.42 10.69 12.27
CA TRP A 1 0.55 9.77 11.51
C TRP A 1 0.96 9.79 10.04
N SER A 2 0.63 10.84 9.29
CA SER A 2 0.90 10.87 7.85
C SER A 2 2.38 11.06 7.46
N GLU A 3 3.19 11.77 8.25
CA GLU A 3 4.61 12.00 7.95
C GLU A 3 5.44 10.71 8.02
N GLU A 4 5.27 9.93 9.10
CA GLU A 4 6.02 8.69 9.30
C GLU A 4 5.76 7.67 8.19
N ARG A 5 4.51 7.57 7.73
CA ARG A 5 4.16 6.74 6.58
C ARG A 5 4.95 7.15 5.34
N LEU A 6 5.02 8.44 5.02
CA LEU A 6 5.78 8.94 3.87
C LEU A 6 7.28 8.68 4.01
N ARG A 7 7.83 8.86 5.21
CA ARG A 7 9.21 8.52 5.52
C ARG A 7 9.48 7.03 5.28
N ASN A 8 8.55 6.16 5.64
CA ASN A 8 8.65 4.71 5.41
C ASN A 8 8.59 4.37 3.91
N CYS A 9 7.62 4.92 3.16
CA CYS A 9 7.55 4.78 1.70
C CYS A 9 8.85 5.23 1.01
N ARG A 10 9.35 6.41 1.38
CA ARG A 10 10.59 6.99 0.85
C ARG A 10 11.80 6.10 1.17
N THR A 11 11.87 5.57 2.39
CA THR A 11 12.94 4.66 2.80
C THR A 11 12.90 3.35 2.03
N LEU A 12 11.72 2.77 1.83
CA LEU A 12 11.53 1.54 1.07
C LEU A 12 11.97 1.72 -0.38
N LEU A 13 11.57 2.82 -1.04
CA LEU A 13 12.01 3.16 -2.40
C LEU A 13 13.53 3.34 -2.47
N ARG A 14 14.08 4.21 -1.61
CA ARG A 14 15.52 4.53 -1.60
C ARG A 14 16.41 3.30 -1.42
N ARG A 15 15.97 2.31 -0.62
CA ARG A 15 16.77 1.13 -0.31
C ARG A 15 16.73 0.05 -1.39
N ASN A 16 15.65 -0.04 -2.15
CA ASN A 16 15.39 -1.22 -3.00
C ASN A 16 15.26 -0.89 -4.49
N HIS A 17 14.98 0.35 -4.87
CA HIS A 17 14.79 0.71 -6.27
C HIS A 17 16.15 0.85 -6.98
N PRO A 18 16.40 0.16 -8.11
CA PRO A 18 17.68 0.19 -8.81
C PRO A 18 17.84 1.39 -9.76
N GLY A 19 16.75 2.01 -10.20
CA GLY A 19 16.75 3.14 -11.13
C GLY A 19 16.74 4.52 -10.46
N GLU A 20 16.81 5.57 -11.27
CA GLU A 20 16.77 6.97 -10.83
C GLU A 20 15.38 7.37 -10.33
N ILE A 21 15.27 7.70 -9.04
CA ILE A 21 14.01 8.03 -8.37
C ILE A 21 14.10 9.33 -7.55
N GLN A 22 15.07 10.17 -7.85
CA GLN A 22 15.46 11.28 -6.98
C GLN A 22 14.36 12.35 -6.96
N ALA A 23 13.69 12.56 -8.10
CA ALA A 23 12.50 13.40 -8.19
C ALA A 23 11.36 12.86 -7.32
N ALA A 24 11.10 11.55 -7.34
CA ALA A 24 10.06 10.93 -6.51
C ALA A 24 10.40 10.98 -5.01
N LEU A 25 11.65 10.72 -4.63
CA LEU A 25 12.12 10.85 -3.25
C LEU A 25 12.05 12.30 -2.74
N GLY A 26 12.33 13.27 -3.63
CA GLY A 26 12.18 14.70 -3.36
C GLY A 26 10.72 15.09 -3.16
N GLU A 27 9.82 14.62 -4.02
CA GLU A 27 8.38 14.87 -3.89
C GLU A 27 7.80 14.26 -2.62
N LEU A 28 8.16 13.03 -2.27
CA LEU A 28 7.74 12.40 -1.01
C LEU A 28 8.26 13.16 0.22
N SER A 29 9.48 13.68 0.17
CA SER A 29 10.03 14.53 1.24
C SER A 29 9.26 15.83 1.35
N ARG A 30 9.06 16.52 0.24
CA ARG A 30 8.33 17.79 0.17
C ARG A 30 6.91 17.67 0.69
N VAL A 31 6.20 16.60 0.35
CA VAL A 31 4.86 16.35 0.88
C VAL A 31 4.90 16.05 2.38
N GLY A 32 5.90 15.30 2.85
CA GLY A 32 6.15 15.10 4.29
C GLY A 32 6.27 16.42 5.05
N ASP A 33 7.14 17.32 4.57
CA ASP A 33 7.38 18.62 5.19
C ASP A 33 6.13 19.52 5.21
N LEU A 34 5.24 19.37 4.22
CA LEU A 34 4.02 20.16 4.12
C LEU A 34 2.93 19.70 5.11
N ILE A 35 2.88 18.41 5.45
CA ILE A 35 1.77 17.82 6.23
C ILE A 35 1.59 18.52 7.59
N ASP A 36 2.68 18.89 8.26
CA ASP A 36 2.63 19.54 9.59
C ASP A 36 1.97 20.93 9.56
N SER A 37 2.00 21.59 8.39
CA SER A 37 1.40 22.90 8.19
C SER A 37 -0.09 22.84 7.83
N VAL A 38 -0.58 21.66 7.44
CA VAL A 38 -1.97 21.48 7.00
C VAL A 38 -2.92 21.50 8.19
N ARG A 39 -4.06 22.17 8.02
CA ARG A 39 -5.13 22.29 9.03
C ARG A 39 -6.47 21.70 8.58
N SER A 40 -6.55 21.26 7.33
CA SER A 40 -7.74 20.63 6.76
C SER A 40 -7.52 19.15 6.52
N ALA A 41 -8.40 18.30 7.06
CA ALA A 41 -8.38 16.87 6.81
C ALA A 41 -8.52 16.53 5.32
N GLU A 42 -9.27 17.34 4.56
CA GLU A 42 -9.45 17.15 3.12
C GLU A 42 -8.15 17.39 2.35
N THR A 43 -7.42 18.45 2.70
CA THR A 43 -6.11 18.75 2.12
C THR A 43 -5.08 17.69 2.50
N LEU A 44 -5.11 17.21 3.75
CA LEU A 44 -4.22 16.14 4.21
C LEU A 44 -4.44 14.85 3.38
N LEU A 45 -5.70 14.42 3.23
CA LEU A 45 -6.05 13.26 2.40
C LEU A 45 -5.65 13.44 0.92
N ALA A 46 -5.77 14.66 0.38
CA ALA A 46 -5.35 14.95 -0.99
C ALA A 46 -3.83 14.83 -1.18
N LEU A 47 -3.04 15.37 -0.24
CA LEU A 47 -1.59 15.22 -0.21
C LEU A 47 -1.16 13.75 -0.06
N GLU A 48 -1.83 13.01 0.82
CA GLU A 48 -1.57 11.58 0.98
C GLU A 48 -1.86 10.79 -0.28
N GLY A 49 -2.96 11.11 -0.98
CA GLY A 49 -3.31 10.52 -2.26
C GLY A 49 -2.28 10.80 -3.35
N ALA A 50 -1.79 12.05 -3.43
CA ALA A 50 -0.72 12.44 -4.35
C ALA A 50 0.58 11.68 -4.06
N ALA A 51 1.00 11.64 -2.79
CA ALA A 51 2.19 10.91 -2.38
C ALA A 51 2.07 9.40 -2.60
N ALA A 52 0.89 8.81 -2.34
CA ALA A 52 0.64 7.40 -2.64
C ALA A 52 0.73 7.12 -4.15
N LYS A 53 0.22 8.01 -4.99
CA LYS A 53 0.34 7.90 -6.45
C LYS A 53 1.82 7.91 -6.89
N THR A 54 2.60 8.85 -6.37
CA THR A 54 4.05 8.91 -6.64
C THR A 54 4.76 7.65 -6.17
N TYR A 55 4.46 7.17 -4.96
CA TYR A 55 5.05 5.95 -4.42
C TYR A 55 4.74 4.72 -5.28
N PHE A 56 3.46 4.48 -5.61
CA PHE A 56 3.07 3.31 -6.39
C PHE A 56 3.52 3.38 -7.85
N ALA A 57 3.70 4.58 -8.44
CA ALA A 57 4.27 4.71 -9.77
C ALA A 57 5.71 4.15 -9.87
N HIS A 58 6.44 4.13 -8.74
CA HIS A 58 7.79 3.57 -8.67
C HIS A 58 7.86 2.21 -7.97
N PHE A 59 6.74 1.69 -7.46
CA PHE A 59 6.73 0.42 -6.73
C PHE A 59 7.09 -0.77 -7.62
N GLY A 60 6.68 -0.76 -8.89
CA GLY A 60 7.01 -1.83 -9.83
C GLY A 60 8.51 -2.04 -10.02
N GLY A 61 9.32 -0.97 -9.94
CA GLY A 61 10.78 -1.07 -10.02
C GLY A 61 11.45 -1.71 -8.80
N LEU A 62 10.71 -2.01 -7.74
CA LEU A 62 11.20 -2.74 -6.56
C LEU A 62 11.10 -4.27 -6.73
N LEU A 63 10.32 -4.72 -7.72
CA LEU A 63 10.06 -6.13 -7.98
C LEU A 63 11.23 -6.72 -8.78
N LYS A 64 11.72 -7.87 -8.34
CA LYS A 64 12.83 -8.61 -8.93
C LYS A 64 12.28 -9.90 -9.51
N GLY A 65 12.58 -10.14 -10.79
CA GLY A 65 12.24 -11.37 -11.47
C GLY A 65 11.27 -11.13 -12.62
N GLU A 66 11.70 -11.51 -13.82
CA GLU A 66 10.79 -11.83 -14.90
C GLU A 66 10.33 -13.27 -14.65
N ASP A 67 9.02 -13.51 -14.63
CA ASP A 67 8.50 -14.88 -14.56
C ASP A 67 8.69 -15.50 -15.95
N GLU A 68 9.90 -16.03 -16.20
CA GLU A 68 10.28 -16.72 -17.42
C GLU A 68 9.46 -18.01 -17.57
N GLY A 69 8.27 -17.90 -18.18
CA GLY A 69 7.43 -19.04 -18.56
C GLY A 69 6.02 -19.08 -17.95
N GLY A 70 5.68 -18.14 -17.06
CA GLY A 70 4.36 -18.07 -16.42
C GLY A 70 3.27 -17.42 -17.30
N THR A 71 2.01 -17.83 -17.13
CA THR A 71 0.86 -17.20 -17.82
C THR A 71 0.51 -15.82 -17.26
N VAL A 72 1.09 -15.47 -16.10
CA VAL A 72 0.77 -14.29 -15.31
C VAL A 72 2.07 -13.55 -14.98
N ARG A 73 2.14 -12.25 -15.30
CA ARG A 73 3.31 -11.41 -15.02
C ARG A 73 3.08 -10.55 -13.79
N PHE A 74 4.14 -10.30 -13.03
CA PHE A 74 4.13 -9.36 -11.90
C PHE A 74 4.35 -7.91 -12.35
N ASP A 75 3.75 -7.54 -13.48
CA ASP A 75 3.84 -6.19 -14.03
C ASP A 75 2.96 -5.25 -13.19
N PHE A 76 3.59 -4.31 -12.47
CA PHE A 76 2.89 -3.34 -11.63
C PHE A 76 3.04 -1.92 -12.16
N ALA A 77 1.97 -1.38 -12.74
CA ALA A 77 1.95 -0.01 -13.25
C ALA A 77 1.41 1.00 -12.22
N ALA A 78 0.34 0.65 -11.52
CA ALA A 78 -0.29 1.51 -10.52
C ALA A 78 -1.20 0.71 -9.59
N ARG A 79 -1.54 1.29 -8.43
CA ARG A 79 -2.49 0.68 -7.50
C ARG A 79 -3.92 0.70 -8.07
N ASN A 80 -4.53 -0.47 -8.21
CA ASN A 80 -5.92 -0.67 -8.58
C ASN A 80 -6.59 -1.68 -7.62
N ARG A 81 -7.80 -1.36 -7.14
CA ARG A 81 -8.44 -2.10 -6.03
C ARG A 81 -9.59 -3.01 -6.46
N ARG A 82 -10.40 -2.65 -7.48
CA ARG A 82 -11.68 -3.34 -7.74
C ARG A 82 -12.08 -3.34 -9.21
N PRO A 83 -11.98 -4.49 -9.91
CA PRO A 83 -11.23 -5.70 -9.52
C PRO A 83 -9.71 -5.48 -9.63
N PRO A 84 -8.87 -6.18 -8.86
CA PRO A 84 -7.42 -6.20 -9.09
C PRO A 84 -7.12 -6.68 -10.52
N ALA A 85 -6.29 -5.93 -11.25
CA ALA A 85 -5.99 -6.19 -12.67
C ALA A 85 -4.75 -7.08 -12.85
N ASP A 86 -3.94 -7.22 -11.81
CA ASP A 86 -2.65 -7.90 -11.81
C ASP A 86 -2.38 -8.57 -10.43
N PRO A 87 -1.41 -9.50 -10.36
CA PRO A 87 -1.07 -10.25 -9.14
C PRO A 87 -0.63 -9.39 -7.97
N VAL A 88 0.12 -8.33 -8.27
CA VAL A 88 0.69 -7.44 -7.24
C VAL A 88 -0.44 -6.67 -6.56
N ASN A 89 -1.39 -6.16 -7.34
CA ASN A 89 -2.61 -5.56 -6.82
C ASN A 89 -3.50 -6.56 -6.07
N ALA A 90 -3.54 -7.82 -6.48
CA ALA A 90 -4.25 -8.87 -5.75
C ALA A 90 -3.62 -9.13 -4.37
N LEU A 91 -2.30 -9.33 -4.31
CA LEU A 91 -1.52 -9.50 -3.08
C LEU A 91 -1.65 -8.30 -2.14
N LEU A 92 -1.42 -7.08 -2.63
CA LEU A 92 -1.56 -5.85 -1.84
C LEU A 92 -2.98 -5.71 -1.28
N SER A 93 -4.01 -6.04 -2.06
CA SER A 93 -5.40 -5.94 -1.59
C SER A 93 -5.71 -6.98 -0.51
N PHE A 94 -5.20 -8.20 -0.68
CA PHE A 94 -5.35 -9.27 0.30
C PHE A 94 -4.65 -8.94 1.61
N LEU A 95 -3.37 -8.57 1.56
CA LEU A 95 -2.59 -8.25 2.76
C LEU A 95 -3.06 -6.97 3.46
N TYR A 96 -3.53 -5.95 2.73
CA TYR A 96 -4.20 -4.81 3.36
C TYR A 96 -5.52 -5.20 4.04
N ALA A 97 -6.27 -6.16 3.50
CA ALA A 97 -7.48 -6.65 4.15
C ALA A 97 -7.16 -7.39 5.46
N ILE A 98 -6.08 -8.19 5.48
CA ILE A 98 -5.58 -8.84 6.70
C ILE A 98 -5.15 -7.79 7.72
N LEU A 99 -4.30 -6.83 7.34
CA LEU A 99 -3.84 -5.78 8.26
C LEU A 99 -5.02 -4.95 8.82
N SER A 100 -6.02 -4.65 7.99
CA SER A 100 -7.23 -3.96 8.43
C SER A 100 -8.02 -4.78 9.46
N LYS A 101 -8.14 -6.09 9.25
CA LYS A 101 -8.76 -7.02 10.21
C LYS A 101 -7.97 -7.01 11.53
N ASP A 102 -6.66 -7.16 11.49
CA ASP A 102 -5.81 -7.23 12.68
C ASP A 102 -5.84 -5.91 13.47
N ALA A 103 -5.78 -4.77 12.77
CA ALA A 103 -5.94 -3.45 13.37
C ALA A 103 -7.32 -3.29 14.03
N THR A 104 -8.38 -3.77 13.37
CA THR A 104 -9.76 -3.73 13.91
C THR A 104 -9.87 -4.55 15.20
N VAL A 105 -9.39 -5.80 15.19
CA VAL A 105 -9.41 -6.68 16.37
C VAL A 105 -8.57 -6.10 17.51
N THR A 106 -7.39 -5.54 17.18
CA THR A 106 -6.51 -4.93 18.17
C THR A 106 -7.14 -3.71 18.83
N LEU A 107 -7.76 -2.83 18.06
CA LEU A 107 -8.47 -1.66 18.60
C LEU A 107 -9.61 -2.09 19.54
N GLN A 108 -10.39 -3.09 19.15
CA GLN A 108 -11.46 -3.62 19.99
C GLN A 108 -10.93 -4.23 21.29
N SER A 109 -9.82 -4.97 21.23
CA SER A 109 -9.27 -5.65 22.40
C SER A 109 -8.75 -4.69 23.47
N VAL A 110 -8.33 -3.48 23.07
CA VAL A 110 -7.90 -2.42 24.00
C VAL A 110 -9.00 -1.41 24.33
N GLY A 111 -10.22 -1.61 23.85
CA GLY A 111 -11.40 -0.81 24.19
C GLY A 111 -11.68 0.41 23.30
N PHE A 112 -10.99 0.57 22.17
CA PHE A 112 -11.35 1.59 21.17
C PHE A 112 -12.50 1.11 20.27
N ASP A 113 -13.34 2.05 19.82
CA ASP A 113 -14.31 1.80 18.75
C ASP A 113 -13.63 1.94 17.38
N PRO A 114 -13.46 0.84 16.60
CA PRO A 114 -12.77 0.90 15.31
C PRO A 114 -13.51 1.73 14.25
N MET A 115 -14.79 2.06 14.45
CA MET A 115 -15.60 2.81 13.49
C MET A 115 -15.35 4.33 13.56
N LEU A 116 -14.78 4.82 14.67
CA LEU A 116 -14.57 6.25 14.94
C LEU A 116 -13.18 6.72 14.49
N GLY A 117 -13.02 6.91 13.17
CA GLY A 117 -11.78 7.46 12.61
C GLY A 117 -11.62 8.97 12.80
N PHE A 118 -10.38 9.43 12.82
CA PHE A 118 -9.95 10.82 12.86
C PHE A 118 -9.77 11.40 11.44
N LEU A 119 -9.11 10.66 10.55
CA LEU A 119 -8.82 11.09 9.18
C LEU A 119 -9.88 10.54 8.22
N HIS A 120 -10.16 9.25 8.30
CA HIS A 120 -11.19 8.63 7.50
C HIS A 120 -12.58 8.93 8.08
N ARG A 121 -13.42 9.64 7.31
CA ARG A 121 -14.80 9.91 7.69
C ARG A 121 -15.52 8.61 8.07
N PRO A 122 -16.16 8.53 9.25
CA PRO A 122 -16.98 7.39 9.65
C PRO A 122 -18.06 7.14 8.59
N ARG A 123 -18.16 5.88 8.15
CA ARG A 123 -19.21 5.40 7.26
C ARG A 123 -19.65 4.04 7.75
N TYR A 124 -20.95 3.75 7.68
CA TYR A 124 -21.48 2.47 8.12
C TYR A 124 -20.71 1.29 7.49
N GLY A 125 -20.25 0.36 8.32
CA GLY A 125 -19.48 -0.82 7.91
C GLY A 125 -18.01 -0.55 7.52
N ARG A 126 -17.49 0.67 7.73
CA ARG A 126 -16.09 1.01 7.49
C ARG A 126 -15.36 1.20 8.83
N PRO A 127 -14.36 0.37 9.18
CA PRO A 127 -13.58 0.52 10.41
C PRO A 127 -12.58 1.67 10.25
N SER A 128 -13.07 2.91 10.26
CA SER A 128 -12.29 4.10 9.93
C SER A 128 -11.08 4.31 10.83
N LEU A 129 -11.16 4.02 12.13
CA LEU A 129 -10.02 4.12 13.03
C LEU A 129 -8.96 3.05 12.74
N ALA A 130 -9.39 1.83 12.36
CA ALA A 130 -8.46 0.80 11.93
C ALA A 130 -7.75 1.18 10.62
N LEU A 131 -8.46 1.85 9.72
CA LEU A 131 -7.89 2.37 8.48
C LEU A 131 -6.91 3.51 8.73
N ASP A 132 -7.18 4.38 9.70
CA ASP A 132 -6.24 5.41 10.14
C ASP A 132 -4.99 4.74 10.75
N LEU A 133 -5.18 3.79 11.67
CA LEU A 133 -4.10 3.11 12.37
C LEU A 133 -3.18 2.33 11.43
N MET A 134 -3.74 1.70 10.39
CA MET A 134 -2.92 0.89 9.50
C MET A 134 -2.02 1.71 8.58
N GLU A 135 -2.28 3.01 8.39
CA GLU A 135 -1.55 3.85 7.44
C GLU A 135 -0.04 3.83 7.72
N GLU A 136 0.38 3.89 8.97
CA GLU A 136 1.79 3.83 9.40
C GLU A 136 2.45 2.49 9.07
N PHE A 137 1.68 1.41 9.13
CA PHE A 137 2.17 0.04 8.99
C PHE A 137 2.16 -0.47 7.55
N ARG A 138 1.40 0.15 6.63
CA ARG A 138 1.30 -0.32 5.25
C ARG A 138 2.67 -0.52 4.58
N PRO A 139 3.61 0.44 4.61
CA PRO A 139 4.90 0.26 3.95
C PRO A 139 5.81 -0.75 4.68
N LEU A 140 5.67 -0.85 6.00
CA LEU A 140 6.55 -1.66 6.86
C LEU A 140 6.13 -3.12 6.95
N VAL A 141 4.83 -3.39 6.87
CA VAL A 141 4.24 -4.73 7.06
C VAL A 141 3.78 -5.29 5.73
N VAL A 142 2.92 -4.57 5.02
CA VAL A 142 2.26 -5.13 3.83
C VAL A 142 3.15 -4.98 2.61
N ASP A 143 3.61 -3.77 2.31
CA ASP A 143 4.37 -3.51 1.10
C ASP A 143 5.70 -4.29 1.12
N SER A 144 6.38 -4.32 2.27
CA SER A 144 7.59 -5.13 2.50
C SER A 144 7.35 -6.64 2.36
N ALA A 145 6.23 -7.16 2.87
CA ALA A 145 5.86 -8.56 2.72
C ALA A 145 5.57 -8.90 1.25
N VAL A 146 4.83 -8.06 0.51
CA VAL A 146 4.62 -8.25 -0.94
C VAL A 146 5.94 -8.30 -1.68
N LEU A 147 6.86 -7.36 -1.40
CA LEU A 147 8.18 -7.37 -2.02
C LEU A 147 8.96 -8.63 -1.69
N SER A 148 8.92 -9.10 -0.44
CA SER A 148 9.65 -10.30 -0.02
C SER A 148 9.08 -11.55 -0.70
N LEU A 149 7.76 -11.72 -0.68
CA LEU A 149 7.07 -12.86 -1.29
C LEU A 149 7.40 -12.99 -2.78
N ILE A 150 7.39 -11.87 -3.52
CA ILE A 150 7.68 -11.86 -4.95
C ILE A 150 9.18 -12.03 -5.21
N ASN A 151 10.03 -11.22 -4.56
CA ASN A 151 11.46 -11.20 -4.85
C ASN A 151 12.18 -12.49 -4.41
N ASN A 152 11.65 -13.19 -3.40
CA ASN A 152 12.14 -14.50 -2.97
C ASN A 152 11.50 -15.67 -3.75
N ARG A 153 10.56 -15.38 -4.67
CA ARG A 153 9.77 -16.39 -5.40
C ARG A 153 9.00 -17.34 -4.50
N GLU A 154 8.53 -16.85 -3.35
CA GLU A 154 7.64 -17.60 -2.45
C GLU A 154 6.21 -17.64 -2.99
N VAL A 155 5.85 -16.66 -3.84
CA VAL A 155 4.62 -16.64 -4.61
C VAL A 155 4.98 -16.56 -6.09
N VAL A 156 4.36 -17.41 -6.90
CA VAL A 156 4.61 -17.55 -8.34
C VAL A 156 3.32 -17.39 -9.15
N SER A 157 3.43 -17.29 -10.47
CA SER A 157 2.27 -17.13 -11.35
C SER A 157 1.18 -18.20 -11.19
N SER A 158 1.51 -19.43 -10.77
CA SER A 158 0.52 -20.49 -10.52
C SER A 158 -0.35 -20.27 -9.29
N ASP A 159 0.03 -19.37 -8.40
CA ASP A 159 -0.74 -19.02 -7.20
C ASP A 159 -1.85 -17.99 -7.50
N PHE A 160 -2.04 -17.67 -8.78
CA PHE A 160 -3.04 -16.73 -9.25
C PHE A 160 -3.93 -17.31 -10.33
N VAL A 161 -5.20 -16.92 -10.28
CA VAL A 161 -6.19 -17.20 -11.32
C VAL A 161 -6.69 -15.90 -11.91
N ARG A 162 -6.65 -15.81 -13.25
CA ARG A 162 -7.21 -14.68 -14.00
C ARG A 162 -8.57 -15.04 -14.58
N ARG A 163 -9.62 -14.28 -14.24
CA ARG A 163 -11.00 -14.48 -14.74
C ARG A 163 -11.67 -13.13 -14.99
N GLY A 164 -12.23 -12.94 -16.19
CA GLY A 164 -13.00 -11.73 -16.51
C GLY A 164 -12.21 -10.42 -16.34
N GLY A 165 -10.90 -10.41 -16.63
CA GLY A 165 -10.04 -9.26 -16.43
C GLY A 165 -9.60 -9.02 -14.97
N ALA A 166 -10.11 -9.79 -14.02
CA ALA A 166 -9.70 -9.77 -12.61
C ALA A 166 -8.62 -10.84 -12.34
N VAL A 167 -7.73 -10.56 -11.39
CA VAL A 167 -6.76 -11.51 -10.83
C VAL A 167 -7.09 -11.77 -9.36
N ALA A 168 -7.08 -13.04 -8.96
CA ALA A 168 -7.28 -13.48 -7.59
C ALA A 168 -6.23 -14.53 -7.19
N LEU A 169 -5.96 -14.63 -5.90
CA LEU A 169 -5.15 -15.72 -5.31
C LEU A 169 -5.97 -17.03 -5.36
N THR A 170 -5.27 -18.17 -5.50
CA THR A 170 -5.86 -19.52 -5.55
C THR A 170 -6.22 -20.10 -4.18
#